data_AF-A0A7W0MJI9-F1
#
_entry.id   AF-A0A7W0MJI9-F1
#
_cell.length_a   1.000
_cell.length_b   1.000
_cell.length_c   1.000
_cell.angle_alpha   90.00
_cell.angle_beta   90.00
_cell.angle_gamma   90.00
#
_symmetry.space_group_name_H-M   'P 1'
#
loop_
_entity.id
_entity.type
_entity.pdbx_description
1 polymer ?
#
loop_
_entity_poly.entity_id
_entity_poly.type
_entity_poly.pdbx_seq_one_letter_code
_entity_poly.pdbx_strand_id
1 'polypeptide(L)'
;MAEIDDQDQRISAIFGGKIPDVTDESLETYLGYLKEHLALPCQMTGIEDFGWEEYYVFGPGDQKEYENLKKTRPSYRDKFHLVSFEDETDEGAGILVEVRRISDRRKFTIPLAELETTERKSQNYQLLDDYSVWFVNNR
;
A
#
# COMPACT_ATOMS: atom_id res chain seq x y z
N MET A 1 -31.18 -6.38 6.65
CA MET A 1 -29.74 -6.33 6.92
C MET A 1 -29.06 -6.13 5.58
N ALA A 2 -28.04 -5.28 5.51
CA ALA A 2 -27.09 -5.40 4.40
C ALA A 2 -26.37 -6.75 4.55
N GLU A 3 -26.05 -7.39 3.44
CA GLU A 3 -25.06 -8.46 3.45
C GLU A 3 -23.71 -7.80 3.76
N ILE A 4 -23.04 -8.26 4.81
CA ILE A 4 -21.70 -7.78 5.15
C ILE A 4 -20.77 -8.35 4.09
N ASP A 5 -20.06 -7.50 3.35
CA ASP A 5 -19.25 -7.94 2.23
C ASP A 5 -18.21 -9.00 2.67
N ASP A 6 -17.86 -9.92 1.78
CA ASP A 6 -16.85 -10.93 2.08
C ASP A 6 -15.50 -10.28 2.46
N GLN A 7 -15.23 -9.04 2.03
CA GLN A 7 -14.08 -8.23 2.45
C GLN A 7 -14.24 -7.68 3.87
N ASP A 8 -15.39 -7.09 4.21
CA ASP A 8 -15.69 -6.64 5.58
C ASP A 8 -15.61 -7.79 6.59
N GLN A 9 -16.03 -8.99 6.21
CA GLN A 9 -15.91 -10.20 7.03
C GLN A 9 -14.43 -10.59 7.30
N ARG A 10 -13.54 -10.42 6.31
CA ARG A 10 -12.09 -10.66 6.49
C ARG A 10 -11.43 -9.59 7.34
N ILE A 11 -11.69 -8.31 7.04
CA ILE A 11 -11.15 -7.17 7.79
C ILE A 11 -11.60 -7.23 9.25
N SER A 12 -12.89 -7.42 9.51
CA SER A 12 -13.40 -7.50 10.89
C SER A 12 -12.87 -8.71 11.66
N ALA A 13 -12.52 -9.82 11.00
CA ALA A 13 -11.92 -10.98 11.66
C ALA A 13 -10.52 -10.71 12.23
N ILE A 14 -9.71 -9.85 11.57
CA ILE A 14 -8.40 -9.41 12.07
C ILE A 14 -8.56 -8.69 13.42
N PHE A 15 -9.63 -7.89 13.55
CA PHE A 15 -9.96 -7.10 14.73
C PHE A 15 -10.93 -7.80 15.71
N GLY A 16 -11.13 -9.11 15.58
CA GLY A 16 -11.96 -9.89 16.52
C GLY A 16 -13.48 -9.69 16.41
N GLY A 17 -13.98 -9.14 15.31
CA GLY A 17 -15.41 -9.12 14.95
C GLY A 17 -16.04 -7.72 14.73
N LYS A 18 -15.25 -6.64 14.74
CA LYS A 18 -15.71 -5.28 14.40
C LYS A 18 -14.61 -4.55 13.64
N ILE A 19 -14.95 -3.84 12.56
CA ILE A 19 -14.02 -2.91 11.90
C ILE A 19 -13.84 -1.66 12.79
N PRO A 20 -12.61 -1.25 13.13
CA PRO A 20 -12.32 -0.01 13.84
C PRO A 20 -12.02 1.14 12.87
N ASP A 21 -12.14 2.36 13.39
CA ASP A 21 -11.57 3.57 12.81
C ASP A 21 -10.03 3.47 12.80
N VAL A 22 -9.36 4.17 11.89
CA VAL A 22 -7.88 4.16 11.77
C VAL A 22 -7.26 4.96 12.92
N THR A 23 -6.60 4.22 13.81
CA THR A 23 -5.76 4.73 14.92
C THR A 23 -4.44 3.96 15.00
N ASP A 24 -3.44 4.49 15.70
CA ASP A 24 -2.17 3.78 15.97
C ASP A 24 -2.37 2.32 16.46
N GLU A 25 -3.22 2.09 17.47
CA GLU A 25 -3.51 0.74 18.01
C GLU A 25 -4.08 -0.22 16.94
N SER A 26 -4.93 0.30 16.05
CA SER A 26 -5.49 -0.48 14.94
C SER A 26 -4.46 -0.75 13.82
N LEU A 27 -3.57 0.21 13.57
CA LEU A 27 -2.49 0.10 12.58
C LEU A 27 -1.41 -0.88 13.05
N GLU A 28 -1.01 -0.85 14.34
CA GLU A 28 -0.15 -1.86 14.96
C GLU A 28 -0.76 -3.27 14.85
N THR A 29 -2.06 -3.40 15.09
CA THR A 29 -2.79 -4.68 15.00
C THR A 29 -2.77 -5.23 13.57
N TYR A 30 -3.10 -4.40 12.57
CA TYR A 30 -3.06 -4.81 11.16
C TYR A 30 -1.62 -5.08 10.69
N LEU A 31 -0.65 -4.29 11.15
CA LEU A 31 0.78 -4.46 10.86
C LEU A 31 1.31 -5.79 11.38
N GLY A 32 0.92 -6.20 12.59
CA GLY A 32 1.22 -7.53 13.13
C GLY A 32 0.66 -8.64 12.25
N TYR A 33 -0.63 -8.54 11.89
CA TYR A 33 -1.29 -9.51 11.01
C TYR A 33 -0.59 -9.65 9.65
N LEU A 34 -0.22 -8.53 9.01
CA LEU A 34 0.50 -8.52 7.73
C LEU A 34 1.94 -9.04 7.86
N LYS A 35 2.67 -8.70 8.93
CA LYS A 35 4.01 -9.23 9.21
C LYS A 35 4.01 -10.77 9.39
N GLU A 36 2.90 -11.36 9.84
CA GLU A 36 2.73 -12.81 9.95
C GLU A 36 2.21 -13.50 8.67
N HIS A 37 1.29 -12.89 7.93
CA HIS A 37 0.53 -13.57 6.87
C HIS A 37 0.99 -13.26 5.43
N LEU A 38 1.72 -12.17 5.19
CA LEU A 38 2.13 -11.78 3.84
C LEU A 38 3.36 -12.59 3.37
N ALA A 39 3.19 -13.35 2.28
CA ALA A 39 4.22 -14.23 1.77
C ALA A 39 5.36 -13.45 1.10
N LEU A 40 6.61 -13.83 1.37
CA LEU A 40 7.81 -13.25 0.76
C LEU A 40 8.50 -14.23 -0.21
N PRO A 41 9.07 -13.77 -1.33
CA PRO A 41 9.13 -12.38 -1.79
C PRO A 41 7.79 -11.87 -2.36
N CYS A 42 7.48 -10.60 -2.11
CA CYS A 42 6.34 -9.92 -2.73
C CYS A 42 6.83 -8.87 -3.75
N GLN A 43 6.33 -8.93 -4.99
CA GLN A 43 6.54 -7.91 -6.01
C GLN A 43 5.34 -6.96 -6.07
N MET A 44 5.60 -5.66 -6.09
CA MET A 44 4.60 -4.59 -5.91
C MET A 44 4.70 -3.50 -6.98
N THR A 45 3.65 -2.68 -7.08
CA THR A 45 3.50 -1.53 -7.98
C THR A 45 2.54 -0.52 -7.34
N GLY A 46 2.54 0.74 -7.76
CA GLY A 46 1.52 1.69 -7.30
C GLY A 46 0.13 1.33 -7.81
N ILE A 47 -0.89 1.55 -6.98
CA ILE A 47 -2.32 1.32 -7.30
C ILE A 47 -2.79 2.38 -8.31
N GLU A 48 -2.60 3.66 -7.94
CA GLU A 48 -2.82 4.85 -8.76
C GLU A 48 -1.56 5.73 -8.71
N ASP A 49 -1.55 6.87 -9.41
CA ASP A 49 -0.39 7.76 -9.42
C ASP A 49 -0.13 8.41 -8.05
N PHE A 50 1.14 8.35 -7.60
CA PHE A 50 1.54 8.91 -6.32
C PHE A 50 1.35 10.43 -6.33
N GLY A 51 1.03 11.07 -5.20
CA GLY A 51 0.65 12.50 -5.14
C GLY A 51 1.70 13.52 -5.64
N TRP A 52 2.92 13.11 -5.99
CA TRP A 52 3.89 13.96 -6.70
C TRP A 52 3.74 13.91 -8.22
N GLU A 53 3.13 12.85 -8.76
CA GLU A 53 2.90 12.59 -10.19
C GLU A 53 1.62 13.24 -10.70
N GLU A 54 0.59 13.43 -9.86
CA GLU A 54 -0.73 14.00 -10.20
C GLU A 54 -0.62 15.29 -11.06
N TYR A 55 0.29 16.20 -10.67
CA TYR A 55 0.55 17.46 -11.39
C TYR A 55 1.04 17.26 -12.84
N TYR A 56 1.60 16.10 -13.17
CA TYR A 56 2.10 15.72 -14.49
C TYR A 56 1.21 14.69 -15.21
N VAL A 57 0.34 13.98 -14.48
CA VAL A 57 -0.61 12.99 -15.02
C VAL A 57 -1.94 13.65 -15.39
N PHE A 58 -2.47 14.51 -14.51
CA PHE A 58 -3.72 15.24 -14.71
C PHE A 58 -3.54 16.77 -14.77
N GLY A 59 -2.49 17.28 -14.12
CA GLY A 59 -2.17 18.71 -14.10
C GLY A 59 -1.43 19.22 -15.36
N PRO A 60 -0.99 20.49 -15.35
CA PRO A 60 -0.33 21.16 -16.47
C PRO A 60 1.19 20.89 -16.58
N GLY A 61 1.73 19.90 -15.86
CA GLY A 61 3.17 19.64 -15.76
C GLY A 61 3.84 19.19 -17.06
N ASP A 62 5.10 19.59 -17.26
CA ASP A 62 5.87 19.21 -18.45
C ASP A 62 6.31 17.72 -18.41
N GLN A 63 6.11 17.03 -19.53
CA GLN A 63 6.39 15.60 -19.63
C GLN A 63 7.90 15.27 -19.62
N LYS A 64 8.79 16.19 -20.01
CA LYS A 64 10.25 15.97 -19.91
C LYS A 64 10.73 16.17 -18.48
N GLU A 65 10.13 17.09 -17.73
CA GLU A 65 10.33 17.21 -16.28
C GLU A 65 9.88 15.93 -15.57
N TYR A 66 8.68 15.44 -15.87
CA TYR A 66 8.16 14.17 -15.34
C TYR A 66 9.09 12.98 -15.61
N GLU A 67 9.52 12.79 -16.86
CA GLU A 67 10.48 11.73 -17.23
C GLU A 67 11.88 11.93 -16.63
N ASN A 68 12.23 13.14 -16.18
CA ASN A 68 13.47 13.37 -15.42
C ASN A 68 13.29 13.04 -13.93
N LEU A 69 12.16 13.40 -13.33
CA LEU A 69 11.86 13.14 -11.91
C LEU A 69 11.73 11.64 -11.61
N LYS A 70 11.13 10.84 -12.50
CA LYS A 70 11.02 9.37 -12.35
C LYS A 70 12.39 8.65 -12.26
N LYS A 71 13.49 9.29 -12.67
CA LYS A 71 14.85 8.74 -12.54
C LYS A 71 15.33 8.75 -11.09
N THR A 72 14.76 9.57 -10.22
CA THR A 72 15.17 9.73 -8.81
C THR A 72 14.05 9.46 -7.80
N ARG A 73 12.79 9.76 -8.16
CA ARG A 73 11.57 9.45 -7.39
C ARG A 73 10.99 8.08 -7.78
N PRO A 74 10.19 7.43 -6.92
CA PRO A 74 9.41 6.26 -7.31
C PRO A 74 8.21 6.70 -8.18
N SER A 75 7.83 5.89 -9.16
CA SER A 75 6.60 6.07 -9.95
C SER A 75 5.62 4.92 -9.72
N TYR A 76 4.31 5.16 -9.78
CA TYR A 76 3.31 4.09 -9.66
C TYR A 76 3.49 2.97 -10.70
N ARG A 77 4.08 3.31 -11.85
CA ARG A 77 4.41 2.39 -12.96
C ARG A 77 5.68 1.56 -12.72
N ASP A 78 6.51 1.94 -11.74
CA ASP A 78 7.68 1.15 -11.37
C ASP A 78 7.25 -0.17 -10.71
N LYS A 79 8.11 -1.18 -10.86
CA LYS A 79 7.98 -2.45 -10.13
C LYS A 79 9.01 -2.51 -9.01
N PHE A 80 8.58 -2.92 -7.84
CA PHE A 80 9.37 -2.98 -6.62
C PHE A 80 9.35 -4.39 -6.02
N HIS A 81 10.36 -4.76 -5.25
CA HIS A 81 10.25 -5.82 -4.25
C HIS A 81 9.97 -5.18 -2.89
N LEU A 82 9.07 -5.75 -2.10
CA LEU A 82 9.02 -5.47 -0.67
C LEU A 82 10.35 -5.90 -0.02
N VAL A 83 10.91 -5.07 0.86
CA VAL A 83 12.14 -5.38 1.62
C VAL A 83 11.81 -5.57 3.09
N SER A 84 11.07 -4.63 3.68
CA SER A 84 10.59 -4.67 5.05
C SER A 84 9.37 -3.78 5.21
N PHE A 85 8.56 -4.05 6.22
CA PHE A 85 7.70 -3.03 6.80
C PHE A 85 8.55 -2.16 7.73
N GLU A 86 8.18 -0.89 7.90
CA GLU A 86 8.69 -0.10 9.02
C GLU A 86 8.08 -0.61 10.35
N ASP A 87 8.60 -0.13 11.48
CA ASP A 87 8.07 -0.45 12.82
C ASP A 87 7.20 0.69 13.41
N GLU A 88 7.32 1.91 12.90
CA GLU A 88 6.44 3.05 13.24
C GLU A 88 5.32 3.17 12.19
N THR A 89 4.10 3.45 12.66
CA THR A 89 2.91 3.75 11.83
C THR A 89 2.58 5.24 11.90
N ASP A 90 1.77 5.73 10.95
CA ASP A 90 1.34 7.13 10.88
C ASP A 90 -0.18 7.15 10.60
N GLU A 91 -1.01 7.79 11.42
CA GLU A 91 -2.48 7.81 11.20
C GLU A 91 -2.89 8.48 9.86
N GLY A 92 -2.02 9.30 9.27
CA GLY A 92 -2.21 9.98 7.99
C GLY A 92 -1.63 9.25 6.76
N ALA A 93 -0.73 8.28 6.92
CA ALA A 93 -0.14 7.49 5.83
C ALA A 93 -0.34 5.96 5.98
N GLY A 94 -0.78 5.52 7.15
CA GLY A 94 -0.97 4.14 7.54
C GLY A 94 0.35 3.41 7.81
N ILE A 95 0.38 2.14 7.45
CA ILE A 95 1.58 1.31 7.45
C ILE A 95 2.54 1.79 6.36
N LEU A 96 3.80 2.04 6.72
CA LEU A 96 4.88 2.33 5.79
C LEU A 96 5.70 1.07 5.46
N VAL A 97 6.16 0.95 4.22
CA VAL A 97 7.03 -0.15 3.76
C VAL A 97 8.26 0.35 3.03
N GLU A 98 9.42 -0.25 3.34
CA GLU A 98 10.61 -0.10 2.51
C GLU A 98 10.51 -1.04 1.29
N VAL A 99 10.50 -0.44 0.11
CA VAL A 99 10.44 -1.15 -1.18
C VAL A 99 11.65 -0.81 -2.04
N ARG A 100 12.15 -1.81 -2.78
CA ARG A 100 13.32 -1.69 -3.66
C ARG A 100 12.92 -1.82 -5.12
N ARG A 101 13.06 -0.73 -5.87
CA ARG A 101 12.77 -0.65 -7.30
C ARG A 101 13.65 -1.63 -8.11
N ILE A 102 13.05 -2.34 -9.05
CA ILE A 102 13.71 -3.42 -9.81
C ILE A 102 14.71 -2.87 -10.83
N SER A 103 14.40 -1.76 -11.48
CA SER A 103 15.18 -1.21 -12.60
C SER A 103 16.56 -0.68 -12.19
N ASP A 104 16.66 0.01 -11.05
CA ASP A 104 17.90 0.66 -10.58
C ASP A 104 18.30 0.33 -9.14
N ARG A 105 17.57 -0.55 -8.45
CA ARG A 105 17.81 -1.00 -7.07
C ARG A 105 17.74 0.11 -6.01
N ARG A 106 17.18 1.29 -6.31
CA ARG A 106 16.88 2.31 -5.28
C ARG A 106 15.87 1.76 -4.27
N LYS A 107 16.05 2.16 -3.01
CA LYS A 107 15.10 1.97 -1.92
C LYS A 107 14.22 3.21 -1.78
N PHE A 108 12.96 3.00 -1.41
CA PHE A 108 11.98 4.03 -1.11
C PHE A 108 11.11 3.55 0.05
N THR A 109 10.79 4.41 1.01
CA THR A 109 9.70 4.15 1.96
C THR A 109 8.43 4.74 1.34
N ILE A 110 7.38 3.93 1.21
CA ILE A 110 6.10 4.29 0.55
C ILE A 110 4.94 3.81 1.45
N PRO A 111 3.83 4.57 1.55
CA PRO A 111 2.60 4.09 2.18
C PRO A 111 2.11 2.78 1.55
N LEU A 112 1.80 1.78 2.37
CA LEU A 112 1.31 0.49 1.90
C LEU A 112 -0.03 0.62 1.16
N ALA A 113 -0.84 1.61 1.53
CA ALA A 113 -2.13 1.91 0.92
C ALA A 113 -2.02 2.51 -0.50
N GLU A 114 -0.80 2.87 -0.95
CA GLU A 114 -0.53 3.29 -2.32
C GLU A 114 -0.07 2.11 -3.22
N LEU A 115 0.09 0.89 -2.69
CA LEU A 115 0.76 -0.23 -3.37
C LEU A 115 -0.05 -1.54 -3.45
N GLU A 116 -0.28 -2.05 -4.65
CA GLU A 116 -0.77 -3.43 -4.88
C GLU A 116 0.40 -4.39 -5.13
N THR A 117 0.19 -5.70 -4.91
CA THR A 117 1.06 -6.71 -5.52
C THR A 117 0.76 -6.86 -7.01
N THR A 118 1.80 -7.10 -7.82
CA THR A 118 1.62 -7.45 -9.23
C THR A 118 0.94 -8.80 -9.46
N GLU A 119 0.85 -9.65 -8.43
CA GLU A 119 0.31 -11.01 -8.53
C GLU A 119 -1.17 -11.05 -8.08
N ARG A 120 -2.07 -10.50 -8.90
CA ARG A 120 -3.53 -10.39 -8.64
C ARG A 120 -4.32 -11.71 -8.50
N LYS A 121 -3.63 -12.84 -8.30
CA LYS A 121 -4.21 -14.16 -7.97
C LYS A 121 -3.53 -14.82 -6.76
N SER A 122 -2.62 -14.10 -6.11
CA SER A 122 -1.95 -14.54 -4.88
C SER A 122 -2.78 -14.18 -3.64
N GLN A 123 -2.53 -14.86 -2.52
CA GLN A 123 -3.07 -14.47 -1.22
C GLN A 123 -2.63 -13.05 -0.82
N ASN A 124 -1.41 -12.64 -1.21
CA ASN A 124 -0.90 -11.29 -0.98
C ASN A 124 -1.76 -10.21 -1.64
N TYR A 125 -2.43 -10.49 -2.77
CA TYR A 125 -3.34 -9.53 -3.37
C TYR A 125 -4.50 -9.23 -2.43
N GLN A 126 -5.19 -10.27 -1.96
CA GLN A 126 -6.29 -10.12 -1.02
C GLN A 126 -5.85 -9.44 0.29
N LEU A 127 -4.70 -9.81 0.86
CA LEU A 127 -4.18 -9.19 2.10
C LEU A 127 -3.88 -7.69 1.96
N LEU A 128 -3.40 -7.25 0.80
CA LEU A 128 -3.09 -5.83 0.54
C LEU A 128 -4.33 -5.01 0.13
N ASP A 129 -5.25 -5.64 -0.61
CA ASP A 129 -6.55 -5.08 -1.01
C ASP A 129 -7.44 -4.88 0.24
N ASP A 130 -7.55 -5.89 1.11
CA ASP A 130 -8.24 -5.84 2.41
C ASP A 130 -7.67 -4.73 3.32
N TYR A 131 -6.35 -4.52 3.32
CA TYR A 131 -5.71 -3.44 4.09
C TYR A 131 -6.04 -2.06 3.51
N SER A 132 -5.92 -1.90 2.19
CA SER A 132 -6.13 -0.62 1.51
C SER A 132 -7.59 -0.18 1.59
N VAL A 133 -8.53 -1.12 1.44
CA VAL A 133 -9.98 -0.89 1.60
C VAL A 133 -10.34 -0.53 3.03
N TRP A 134 -9.72 -1.15 4.04
CA TRP A 134 -9.90 -0.72 5.43
C TRP A 134 -9.37 0.70 5.66
N PHE A 135 -8.11 0.96 5.33
CA PHE A 135 -7.44 2.23 5.63
C PHE A 135 -8.11 3.43 4.94
N VAL A 136 -8.53 3.29 3.67
CA VAL A 136 -9.15 4.39 2.91
C VAL A 136 -10.57 4.71 3.37
N ASN A 137 -11.33 3.72 3.86
CA ASN A 137 -12.74 3.91 4.24
C ASN A 137 -12.96 4.30 5.72
N ASN A 138 -11.94 4.18 6.58
CA ASN A 138 -12.09 4.32 8.04
C ASN A 138 -11.14 5.38 8.65
N ARG A 139 -10.61 6.29 7.83
CA ARG A 139 -9.69 7.39 8.19
C ARG A 139 -10.37 8.76 8.13
#